data_AF-J6UDK4-F1
#
_entry.id   AF-J6UDK4-F1
#
_cell.length_a   1.000
_cell.length_b   1.000
_cell.length_c   1.000
_cell.angle_alpha   90.00
_cell.angle_beta   90.00
_cell.angle_gamma   90.00
#
_symmetry.space_group_name_H-M   'P 1'
#
loop_
_entity.id
_entity.type
_entity.pdbx_description
1 polymer ?
#
loop_
_entity_poly.entity_id
_entity_poly.type
_entity_poly.pdbx_seq_one_letter_code
_entity_poly.pdbx_strand_id
1 'polypeptide(L)'
;MAALLLALGCGACTTTSGQMSGQSPGPVAAAKGPTVAFESIDGPPQSVFSRLVQSLTAEAQARQVAVVSRAAPAQYRVRVYAATVVEPKRSVVSWVWDVYDQNRQRAFRLAGEEPVTGAGRTTWAAADEQVIQKIAGRGMEQLVAAMAQPTDAQAPQPAPSAQPDAPEKAPPVDDKAVTVAAFASAPAGE
;
A
#
# COMPACT_ATOMS: atom_id res chain seq x y z
N MET A 1 67.36 -6.52 -40.51
CA MET A 1 66.35 -5.48 -40.24
C MET A 1 65.15 -6.18 -39.61
N ALA A 2 65.08 -6.31 -38.27
CA ALA A 2 64.59 -5.29 -37.33
C ALA A 2 63.20 -4.78 -37.76
N ALA A 3 62.10 -4.85 -36.99
CA ALA A 3 61.96 -4.91 -35.54
C ALA A 3 60.57 -5.47 -35.12
N LEU A 4 60.53 -6.08 -33.93
CA LEU A 4 59.34 -6.23 -33.07
C LEU A 4 58.80 -4.85 -32.68
N LEU A 5 57.47 -4.67 -32.59
CA LEU A 5 56.86 -3.76 -31.61
C LEU A 5 55.51 -4.30 -31.10
N LEU A 6 55.54 -4.67 -29.82
CA LEU A 6 54.43 -4.96 -28.92
C LEU A 6 54.01 -3.64 -28.25
N ALA A 7 52.72 -3.34 -28.14
CA ALA A 7 52.24 -2.28 -27.25
C ALA A 7 50.86 -2.62 -26.66
N LEU A 8 50.88 -3.04 -25.39
CA LEU A 8 49.77 -2.97 -24.44
C LEU A 8 49.57 -1.50 -24.03
N GLY A 9 48.33 -1.02 -24.07
CA GLY A 9 47.94 0.28 -23.49
C GLY A 9 46.89 0.11 -22.41
N CYS A 10 47.31 0.30 -21.15
CA CYS A 10 46.43 0.48 -19.99
C CYS A 10 45.54 1.71 -20.15
N GLY A 11 44.24 1.56 -19.96
CA GLY A 11 43.32 2.67 -19.73
C GLY A 11 43.13 2.90 -18.23
N ALA A 12 43.84 3.88 -17.67
CA ALA A 12 43.57 4.41 -16.34
C ALA A 12 43.15 5.89 -16.44
N CYS A 13 42.00 6.18 -15.84
CA CYS A 13 41.55 7.42 -15.18
C CYS A 13 41.94 8.77 -15.79
N THR A 14 40.95 9.60 -16.11
CA THR A 14 40.68 10.88 -15.42
C THR A 14 39.41 11.52 -15.99
N THR A 15 38.56 12.05 -15.12
CA THR A 15 38.14 13.47 -15.16
C THR A 15 37.04 13.69 -14.13
N THR A 16 37.49 14.30 -13.05
CA THR A 16 36.71 15.15 -12.15
C THR A 16 36.07 16.29 -12.94
N SER A 17 34.79 16.59 -12.68
CA SER A 17 34.22 17.94 -12.67
C SER A 17 32.73 17.83 -12.35
N GLY A 18 32.34 18.29 -11.17
CA GLY A 18 30.94 18.39 -10.78
C GLY A 18 30.20 19.38 -11.67
N GLN A 19 28.94 19.05 -12.00
CA GLN A 19 27.91 20.04 -12.28
C GLN A 19 26.63 19.64 -11.57
N MET A 20 26.32 20.45 -10.57
CA MET A 20 24.99 20.67 -10.01
C MET A 20 24.21 21.48 -11.04
N SER A 21 23.06 20.98 -11.51
CA SER A 21 21.85 21.73 -11.91
C SER A 21 20.98 20.87 -12.84
N GLY A 22 19.73 20.63 -12.43
CA GLY A 22 18.67 20.15 -13.31
C GLY A 22 18.41 18.65 -13.27
N GLN A 23 18.02 18.09 -12.12
CA GLN A 23 17.19 16.88 -12.13
C GLN A 23 15.84 17.22 -12.76
N SER A 24 15.77 17.15 -14.10
CA SER A 24 14.55 16.62 -14.71
C SER A 24 14.40 15.18 -14.22
N PRO A 25 13.20 14.74 -13.82
CA PRO A 25 12.97 13.32 -13.61
C PRO A 25 13.19 12.64 -14.97
N GLY A 26 14.36 12.01 -15.13
CA GLY A 26 14.66 11.18 -16.28
C GLY A 26 13.58 10.10 -16.40
N PRO A 27 13.36 9.55 -17.60
CA PRO A 27 12.39 8.50 -17.79
C PRO A 27 12.73 7.37 -16.81
N VAL A 28 11.86 7.15 -15.82
CA VAL A 28 11.86 5.92 -15.04
C VAL A 28 11.91 4.81 -16.07
N ALA A 29 12.92 3.94 -16.00
CA ALA A 29 13.09 2.84 -16.93
C ALA A 29 11.72 2.20 -17.15
N ALA A 30 11.23 2.23 -18.39
CA ALA A 30 9.89 1.76 -18.71
C ALA A 30 9.84 0.27 -18.35
N ALA A 31 9.38 0.00 -17.13
CA ALA A 31 9.24 -1.36 -16.65
C ALA A 31 8.27 -2.04 -17.63
N LYS A 32 8.74 -3.13 -18.24
CA LYS A 32 8.00 -3.86 -19.29
C LYS A 32 6.84 -4.70 -18.72
N GLY A 33 6.42 -4.42 -17.48
CA GLY A 33 5.38 -5.14 -16.75
C GLY A 33 4.05 -4.38 -16.70
N PRO A 34 3.07 -4.93 -15.98
CA PRO A 34 1.77 -4.28 -15.78
C PRO A 34 1.96 -2.88 -15.15
N THR A 35 1.15 -1.92 -15.62
CA THR A 35 1.18 -0.55 -15.11
C THR A 35 0.23 -0.38 -13.94
N VAL A 36 0.75 0.14 -12.83
CA VAL A 36 0.01 0.31 -11.57
C VAL A 36 0.07 1.77 -11.13
N ALA A 37 -1.07 2.32 -10.74
CA ALA A 37 -1.16 3.62 -10.09
C ALA A 37 -1.65 3.46 -8.65
N PHE A 38 -0.86 3.91 -7.67
CA PHE A 38 -1.30 4.00 -6.27
C PHE A 38 -2.11 5.28 -6.08
N GLU A 39 -3.44 5.16 -6.03
CA GLU A 39 -4.39 6.29 -5.95
C GLU A 39 -4.43 6.94 -4.57
N SER A 40 -4.44 6.12 -3.51
CA SER A 40 -4.45 6.60 -2.14
C SER A 40 -3.77 5.59 -1.22
N ILE A 41 -3.23 6.11 -0.11
CA ILE A 41 -2.75 5.32 1.01
C ILE A 41 -3.27 6.02 2.26
N ASP A 42 -4.22 5.39 2.93
CA ASP A 42 -5.01 5.95 4.01
C ASP A 42 -4.75 5.19 5.32
N GLY A 43 -4.68 5.94 6.43
CA GLY A 43 -4.47 5.40 7.78
C GLY A 43 -3.09 5.65 8.41
N PRO A 44 -1.94 5.48 7.71
CA PRO A 44 -0.64 5.80 8.30
C PRO A 44 -0.42 7.31 8.45
N PRO A 45 0.24 7.76 9.54
CA PRO A 45 0.68 9.14 9.67
C PRO A 45 1.72 9.44 8.60
N GLN A 46 1.92 10.73 8.31
CA GLN A 46 2.77 11.19 7.21
C GLN A 46 4.19 10.59 7.23
N SER A 47 4.79 10.40 8.41
CA SER A 47 6.12 9.80 8.56
C SER A 47 6.18 8.31 8.18
N VAL A 48 5.10 7.55 8.40
CA VAL A 48 5.00 6.15 7.97
C VAL A 48 4.59 6.08 6.51
N PHE A 49 3.68 6.94 6.07
CA PHE A 49 3.26 7.03 4.67
C PHE A 49 4.47 7.21 3.74
N SER A 50 5.36 8.16 4.02
CA SER A 50 6.54 8.42 3.18
C SER A 50 7.46 7.20 3.07
N ARG A 51 7.69 6.50 4.18
CA ARG A 51 8.51 5.28 4.23
C ARG A 51 7.85 4.12 3.49
N LEU A 52 6.54 3.96 3.66
CA LEU A 52 5.76 2.96 2.94
C LEU A 52 5.81 3.19 1.42
N VAL A 53 5.64 4.43 0.95
CA VAL A 53 5.76 4.78 -0.47
C VAL A 53 7.17 4.45 -1.00
N GLN A 54 8.22 4.75 -0.24
CA GLN A 54 9.58 4.42 -0.61
C GLN A 54 9.78 2.89 -0.73
N SER A 55 9.29 2.13 0.25
CA SER A 55 9.37 0.67 0.24
C SER A 55 8.55 0.06 -0.91
N LEU A 56 7.35 0.57 -1.19
CA LEU A 56 6.52 0.15 -2.32
C LEU A 56 7.20 0.42 -3.66
N THR A 57 7.87 1.57 -3.80
CA THR A 57 8.61 1.91 -5.02
C THR A 57 9.77 0.94 -5.23
N ALA A 58 10.51 0.61 -4.18
CA ALA A 58 11.61 -0.36 -4.24
C ALA A 58 11.11 -1.77 -4.63
N GLU A 59 10.02 -2.24 -4.00
CA GLU A 59 9.40 -3.53 -4.32
C GLU A 59 8.85 -3.58 -5.75
N ALA A 60 8.23 -2.49 -6.22
CA ALA A 60 7.73 -2.41 -7.60
C ALA A 60 8.86 -2.50 -8.62
N GLN A 61 9.98 -1.82 -8.37
CA GLN A 61 11.18 -1.93 -9.22
C GLN A 61 11.75 -3.34 -9.22
N ALA A 62 11.89 -3.96 -8.05
CA ALA A 62 12.40 -5.33 -7.90
C ALA A 62 11.53 -6.35 -8.65
N ARG A 63 10.22 -6.10 -8.74
CA ARG A 63 9.24 -6.98 -9.40
C ARG A 63 8.89 -6.54 -10.83
N GLN A 64 9.61 -5.57 -11.39
CA GLN A 64 9.39 -5.01 -12.73
C GLN A 64 7.96 -4.50 -12.98
N VAL A 65 7.30 -3.97 -11.95
CA VAL A 65 5.99 -3.33 -12.03
C VAL A 65 6.17 -1.85 -12.35
N ALA A 66 5.50 -1.36 -13.39
CA ALA A 66 5.59 0.04 -13.81
C ALA A 66 4.66 0.91 -12.96
N VAL A 67 5.23 1.65 -11.99
CA VAL A 67 4.46 2.62 -11.20
C VAL A 67 4.31 3.91 -11.99
N VAL A 68 3.06 4.29 -12.27
CA VAL A 68 2.72 5.51 -13.02
C VAL A 68 2.04 6.54 -12.11
N SER A 69 2.03 7.81 -12.55
CA SER A 69 1.31 8.88 -11.86
C SER A 69 -0.18 8.56 -11.77
N ARG A 70 -0.85 9.02 -10.69
CA ARG A 70 -2.30 8.84 -10.48
C ARG A 70 -3.14 9.35 -11.64
N ALA A 71 -2.68 10.43 -12.29
CA ALA A 71 -3.35 11.03 -13.43
C ALA A 71 -3.11 10.29 -14.76
N ALA A 72 -2.08 9.43 -14.82
CA ALA A 72 -1.75 8.69 -16.03
C ALA A 72 -2.67 7.47 -16.20
N PRO A 73 -2.86 6.96 -17.44
CA PRO A 73 -3.53 5.69 -17.66
C PRO A 73 -2.71 4.55 -17.05
N ALA A 74 -3.35 3.74 -16.21
CA ALA A 74 -2.77 2.54 -15.59
C ALA A 74 -3.68 1.33 -15.88
N GLN A 75 -3.10 0.13 -15.97
CA GLN A 75 -3.88 -1.11 -16.07
C GLN A 75 -4.62 -1.39 -14.77
N TYR A 76 -3.95 -1.16 -13.64
CA TYR A 76 -4.52 -1.31 -12.32
C TYR A 76 -4.36 -0.03 -11.49
N ARG A 77 -5.39 0.28 -10.72
CA ARG A 77 -5.43 1.40 -9.77
C ARG A 77 -5.62 0.84 -8.38
N VAL A 78 -4.73 1.18 -7.46
CA VAL A 78 -4.67 0.58 -6.13
C VAL A 78 -4.95 1.63 -5.07
N ARG A 79 -5.85 1.32 -4.15
CA ARG A 79 -6.10 2.10 -2.92
C ARG A 79 -5.70 1.27 -1.73
N VAL A 80 -4.81 1.80 -0.91
CA VAL A 80 -4.24 1.11 0.24
C VAL A 80 -4.83 1.69 1.52
N TYR A 81 -5.31 0.82 2.39
CA TYR A 81 -5.78 1.17 3.73
C TYR A 81 -4.97 0.38 4.74
N ALA A 82 -4.46 1.03 5.78
CA ALA A 82 -3.75 0.35 6.84
C ALA A 82 -4.11 0.93 8.21
N ALA A 83 -4.31 0.06 9.19
CA ALA A 83 -4.70 0.44 10.54
C ALA A 83 -3.99 -0.43 11.57
N THR A 84 -3.65 0.16 12.71
CA THR A 84 -3.14 -0.57 13.86
C THR A 84 -4.30 -1.12 14.67
N VAL A 85 -4.29 -2.42 14.92
CA VAL A 85 -5.22 -3.12 15.81
C VAL A 85 -4.45 -3.54 17.05
N VAL A 86 -4.91 -3.11 18.22
CA VAL A 86 -4.28 -3.45 19.50
C VAL A 86 -5.24 -4.26 20.35
N GLU A 87 -4.87 -5.51 20.56
CA GLU A 87 -5.54 -6.43 21.45
C GLU A 87 -4.73 -6.64 22.73
N PRO A 88 -5.35 -7.13 23.82
CA PRO A 88 -4.66 -7.34 25.10
C PRO A 88 -3.44 -8.27 25.01
N LYS A 89 -3.41 -9.17 24.02
CA LYS A 89 -2.37 -10.20 23.86
C LYS A 89 -1.49 -10.01 22.63
N ARG A 90 -1.85 -9.12 21.71
CA ARG A 90 -1.16 -8.93 20.43
C ARG A 90 -1.46 -7.55 19.87
N SER A 91 -0.49 -6.96 19.18
CA SER A 91 -0.72 -5.78 18.36
C SER A 91 -0.35 -6.14 16.92
N VAL A 92 -1.18 -5.74 15.96
CA VAL A 92 -0.97 -5.98 14.53
C VAL A 92 -1.24 -4.70 13.74
N VAL A 93 -0.64 -4.60 12.55
CA VAL A 93 -1.07 -3.66 11.51
C VAL A 93 -1.86 -4.46 10.49
N SER A 94 -3.16 -4.24 10.45
CA SER A 94 -4.05 -4.78 9.42
C SER A 94 -3.99 -3.87 8.21
N TRP A 95 -3.91 -4.44 7.02
CA TRP A 95 -3.85 -3.71 5.76
C TRP A 95 -4.74 -4.35 4.71
N VAL A 96 -5.26 -3.50 3.82
CA VAL A 96 -6.16 -3.86 2.72
C VAL A 96 -5.76 -3.06 1.49
N TRP A 97 -5.69 -3.72 0.34
CA TRP A 97 -5.51 -3.07 -0.95
C TRP A 97 -6.72 -3.36 -1.82
N ASP A 98 -7.51 -2.33 -2.12
CA ASP A 98 -8.56 -2.43 -3.14
C ASP A 98 -7.96 -2.12 -4.50
N VAL A 99 -8.06 -3.08 -5.42
CA VAL A 99 -7.49 -2.99 -6.77
C VAL A 99 -8.62 -2.85 -7.78
N TYR A 100 -8.53 -1.81 -8.59
CA TYR A 100 -9.48 -1.45 -9.62
C TYR A 100 -8.85 -1.61 -11.00
N ASP A 101 -9.64 -2.06 -11.96
CA ASP A 101 -9.24 -2.13 -13.36
C ASP A 101 -9.31 -0.76 -14.06
N GLN A 102 -9.08 -0.76 -15.37
CA GLN A 102 -9.16 0.44 -16.21
C GLN A 102 -10.57 1.05 -16.29
N ASN A 103 -11.60 0.23 -16.11
CA ASN A 103 -13.01 0.62 -16.09
C ASN A 103 -13.46 1.12 -14.70
N ARG A 104 -12.53 1.23 -13.74
CA ARG A 104 -12.79 1.59 -12.34
C ARG A 104 -13.73 0.61 -11.64
N GLN A 105 -13.82 -0.63 -12.14
CA GLN A 105 -14.49 -1.71 -11.42
C GLN A 105 -13.47 -2.35 -10.48
N ARG A 106 -13.92 -2.72 -9.28
CA ARG A 106 -13.03 -3.39 -8.32
C ARG A 106 -12.73 -4.78 -8.86
N ALA A 107 -11.49 -4.99 -9.31
CA ALA A 107 -11.01 -6.25 -9.83
C ALA A 107 -10.85 -7.27 -8.69
N PHE A 108 -10.14 -6.87 -7.63
CA PHE A 108 -9.90 -7.73 -6.48
C PHE A 108 -9.50 -6.92 -5.24
N ARG A 109 -9.54 -7.60 -4.09
CA ARG A 109 -9.15 -7.04 -2.80
C ARG A 109 -8.10 -7.93 -2.17
N LEU A 110 -7.00 -7.33 -1.76
CA LEU A 110 -5.92 -7.99 -1.02
C LEU A 110 -5.99 -7.54 0.43
N ALA A 111 -5.61 -8.42 1.35
CA ALA A 111 -5.57 -8.10 2.76
C ALA A 111 -4.48 -8.90 3.46
N GLY A 112 -4.03 -8.39 4.60
CA GLY A 112 -3.12 -9.10 5.48
C GLY A 112 -2.92 -8.38 6.80
N GLU A 113 -2.20 -9.03 7.68
CA GLU A 113 -1.89 -8.53 9.00
C GLU A 113 -0.40 -8.75 9.29
N GLU A 114 0.27 -7.69 9.74
CA GLU A 114 1.66 -7.78 10.19
C GLU A 114 1.72 -7.60 11.71
N PRO A 115 2.29 -8.56 12.46
CA PRO A 115 2.48 -8.39 13.89
C PRO A 115 3.48 -7.26 14.16
N VAL A 116 3.15 -6.41 15.13
CA VAL A 116 4.06 -5.36 15.62
C VAL A 116 4.64 -5.75 16.97
N THR A 117 5.91 -5.40 17.18
CA THR A 117 6.62 -5.70 18.43
C THR A 117 6.41 -4.55 19.41
N GLY A 118 5.86 -4.85 20.59
CA GLY A 118 5.59 -3.85 21.64
C GLY A 118 4.12 -3.84 22.04
N ALA A 119 3.77 -4.72 22.98
CA ALA A 119 2.43 -4.83 23.53
C ALA A 119 1.97 -3.49 24.14
N GLY A 120 0.72 -3.09 23.87
CA GLY A 120 0.07 -1.97 24.53
C GLY A 120 0.35 -0.58 23.97
N ARG A 121 1.14 -0.44 22.90
CA ARG A 121 1.29 0.83 22.18
C ARG A 121 0.38 0.84 20.95
N THR A 122 -0.71 1.58 21.06
CA THR A 122 -1.79 1.81 20.07
C THR A 122 -1.36 2.46 18.76
N THR A 123 -0.07 2.49 18.42
CA THR A 123 0.46 3.48 17.49
C THR A 123 1.38 2.90 16.44
N TRP A 124 1.39 3.59 15.31
CA TRP A 124 2.40 3.55 14.26
C TRP A 124 3.86 3.68 14.73
N ALA A 125 4.11 4.08 15.99
CA ALA A 125 5.45 4.07 16.57
C ALA A 125 5.97 2.65 16.88
N ALA A 126 5.07 1.64 16.97
CA ALA A 126 5.45 0.23 17.06
C ALA A 126 5.57 -0.44 15.67
N ALA A 127 5.08 0.22 14.62
CA ALA A 127 5.29 -0.20 13.24
C ALA A 127 6.70 0.23 12.80
N ASP A 128 7.69 -0.53 13.24
CA ASP A 128 9.08 -0.35 12.86
C ASP A 128 9.28 -0.50 11.34
N GLU A 129 10.45 -0.08 10.86
CA GLU A 129 10.82 -0.18 9.44
C GLU A 129 10.61 -1.58 8.87
N GLN A 130 10.91 -2.61 9.67
CA GLN A 130 10.71 -4.02 9.29
C GLN A 130 9.24 -4.37 9.03
N VAL A 131 8.30 -3.79 9.78
CA VAL A 131 6.87 -4.02 9.57
C VAL A 131 6.44 -3.34 8.27
N ILE A 132 6.88 -2.11 8.03
CA ILE A 132 6.58 -1.37 6.79
C ILE A 132 7.08 -2.13 5.57
N GLN A 133 8.31 -2.65 5.61
CA GLN A 133 8.89 -3.46 4.54
C GLN A 133 8.10 -4.75 4.30
N LYS A 134 7.64 -5.41 5.36
CA LYS A 134 6.79 -6.61 5.24
C LYS A 134 5.44 -6.30 4.58
N ILE A 135 4.78 -5.21 4.96
CA ILE A 135 3.51 -4.78 4.35
C ILE A 135 3.73 -4.50 2.85
N ALA A 136 4.77 -3.74 2.51
CA ALA A 136 5.08 -3.43 1.10
C ALA A 136 5.41 -4.69 0.30
N GLY A 137 6.28 -5.56 0.84
CA GLY A 137 6.71 -6.79 0.19
C GLY A 137 5.56 -7.77 -0.02
N ARG A 138 4.77 -8.06 1.03
CA ARG A 138 3.62 -8.96 0.92
C ARG A 138 2.51 -8.39 0.05
N GLY A 139 2.22 -7.09 0.17
CA GLY A 139 1.22 -6.43 -0.67
C GLY A 139 1.58 -6.49 -2.15
N MET A 140 2.83 -6.18 -2.50
CA MET A 140 3.32 -6.26 -3.88
C MET A 140 3.40 -7.69 -4.40
N GLU A 141 3.78 -8.66 -3.56
CA GLU A 141 3.77 -10.07 -3.91
C GLU A 141 2.36 -10.56 -4.25
N GLN A 142 1.39 -10.29 -3.37
CA GLN A 142 0.00 -10.64 -3.61
C GLN A 142 -0.57 -9.91 -4.84
N LEU A 143 -0.18 -8.64 -5.07
CA LEU A 143 -0.60 -7.89 -6.24
C LEU A 143 -0.11 -8.54 -7.54
N VAL A 144 1.18 -8.88 -7.62
CA VAL A 144 1.75 -9.54 -8.80
C VAL A 144 1.14 -10.92 -9.01
N ALA A 145 0.95 -11.69 -7.94
CA ALA A 145 0.30 -12.99 -8.02
C ALA A 145 -1.14 -12.88 -8.52
N ALA A 146 -1.93 -11.94 -8.00
CA ALA A 146 -3.32 -11.72 -8.39
C ALA A 146 -3.44 -11.24 -9.85
N MET A 147 -2.55 -10.35 -10.31
CA MET A 147 -2.51 -9.90 -11.71
C MET A 147 -2.18 -11.03 -12.70
N ALA A 148 -1.48 -12.08 -12.25
CA ALA A 148 -1.15 -13.23 -13.07
C ALA A 148 -2.27 -14.28 -13.14
N GLN A 149 -3.29 -14.19 -12.29
CA GLN A 149 -4.44 -15.10 -12.31
C GLN A 149 -5.48 -14.61 -13.34
N PRO A 150 -5.99 -15.47 -14.23
CA PRO A 150 -7.14 -15.12 -15.05
C PRO A 150 -8.36 -14.85 -14.14
N THR A 151 -9.05 -13.74 -14.39
CA THR A 151 -10.12 -13.11 -13.56
C THR A 151 -11.38 -13.97 -13.31
N ASP A 152 -11.36 -15.27 -13.58
CA ASP A 152 -12.55 -16.14 -13.49
C ASP A 152 -12.87 -16.66 -12.07
N ALA A 153 -12.02 -16.43 -11.06
CA ALA A 153 -12.10 -17.16 -9.78
C ALA A 153 -12.11 -16.33 -8.49
N GLN A 154 -12.24 -15.01 -8.53
CA GLN A 154 -12.42 -14.21 -7.30
C GLN A 154 -13.87 -13.73 -7.17
N ALA A 155 -14.71 -14.62 -6.64
CA ALA A 155 -15.99 -14.22 -6.06
C ALA A 155 -15.76 -13.05 -5.10
N PRO A 156 -16.67 -12.05 -5.04
CA PRO A 156 -16.53 -10.92 -4.13
C PRO A 156 -16.36 -11.44 -2.71
N GLN A 157 -15.15 -11.34 -2.16
CA GLN A 157 -14.98 -11.52 -0.73
C GLN A 157 -15.87 -10.46 -0.07
N PRO A 158 -16.83 -10.87 0.76
CA PRO A 158 -17.61 -9.93 1.54
C PRO A 158 -16.62 -8.99 2.22
N ALA A 159 -16.86 -7.68 2.15
CA ALA A 159 -16.25 -6.80 3.13
C ALA A 159 -16.47 -7.44 4.51
N PRO A 160 -15.50 -7.38 5.46
CA PRO A 160 -15.77 -7.84 6.81
C PRO A 160 -17.05 -7.13 7.23
N SER A 161 -18.13 -7.92 7.32
CA SER A 161 -19.41 -7.43 7.73
C SER A 161 -19.11 -6.78 9.07
N ALA A 162 -19.40 -5.48 9.21
CA ALA A 162 -19.87 -5.02 10.49
C ALA A 162 -20.96 -6.01 10.83
N GLN A 163 -20.68 -6.93 11.78
CA GLN A 163 -21.64 -7.92 12.20
C GLN A 163 -22.92 -7.13 12.48
N PRO A 164 -24.03 -7.37 11.77
CA PRO A 164 -25.30 -6.97 12.29
C PRO A 164 -25.38 -7.73 13.61
N ASP A 165 -25.44 -6.99 14.72
CA ASP A 165 -25.81 -7.54 16.00
C ASP A 165 -26.88 -8.60 15.77
N ALA A 166 -26.55 -9.84 16.15
CA ALA A 166 -27.56 -10.87 16.20
C ALA A 166 -28.74 -10.32 17.00
N PRO A 167 -30.00 -10.56 16.61
CA PRO A 167 -31.10 -10.36 17.52
C PRO A 167 -30.95 -11.40 18.64
N GLU A 168 -30.16 -11.05 19.66
CA GLU A 168 -30.29 -11.62 20.98
C GLU A 168 -31.76 -11.49 21.33
N LYS A 169 -32.44 -12.63 21.47
CA LYS A 169 -33.82 -12.71 21.90
C LYS A 169 -33.99 -11.82 23.13
N ALA A 170 -34.66 -10.69 22.93
CA ALA A 170 -35.20 -9.94 24.04
C ALA A 170 -36.17 -10.87 24.80
N PRO A 171 -36.08 -10.97 26.14
CA PRO A 171 -37.24 -11.39 26.92
C PRO A 171 -38.40 -10.42 26.66
N PRO A 172 -39.67 -10.85 26.79
CA PRO A 172 -40.81 -9.98 26.50
C PRO A 172 -40.74 -8.72 27.35
N VAL A 173 -40.70 -7.56 26.69
CA VAL A 173 -40.82 -6.26 27.34
C VAL A 173 -42.29 -6.02 27.66
N ASP A 174 -42.56 -5.95 28.96
CA ASP A 174 -43.79 -5.40 29.50
C ASP A 174 -43.90 -3.92 29.10
N ASP A 175 -45.12 -3.52 28.78
CA ASP A 175 -45.52 -2.23 28.25
C ASP A 175 -45.15 -1.11 29.25
N LYS A 176 -44.20 -0.22 28.93
CA LYS A 176 -44.23 1.25 29.22
C LYS A 176 -43.05 2.00 28.58
N ALA A 177 -43.42 3.11 27.92
CA ALA A 177 -42.61 4.28 27.55
C ALA A 177 -41.70 4.17 26.32
N VAL A 178 -42.29 4.51 25.16
CA VAL A 178 -41.61 5.22 24.07
C VAL A 178 -41.00 6.51 24.61
N THR A 179 -39.73 6.77 24.29
CA THR A 179 -39.24 8.11 23.95
C THR A 179 -38.10 7.96 22.93
N VAL A 180 -38.38 8.44 21.73
CA VAL A 180 -37.43 8.67 20.64
C VAL A 180 -36.71 10.01 20.89
N ALA A 181 -35.38 10.03 20.77
CA ALA A 181 -34.61 11.21 20.39
C ALA A 181 -33.31 10.70 19.73
N ALA A 182 -33.23 10.60 18.39
CA ALA A 182 -32.96 11.69 17.45
C ALA A 182 -31.69 12.48 17.83
N PHE A 183 -30.60 12.18 17.12
CA PHE A 183 -29.35 12.94 17.15
C PHE A 183 -29.61 14.26 16.41
N ALA A 184 -29.86 15.33 17.16
CA ALA A 184 -30.00 16.67 16.62
C ALA A 184 -28.61 17.21 16.25
N SER A 185 -28.46 17.59 14.99
CA SER A 185 -27.37 18.42 14.49
C SER A 185 -27.36 19.78 15.20
N ALA A 186 -26.19 20.22 15.64
CA ALA A 186 -25.98 21.60 16.10
C ALA A 186 -25.25 22.40 15.01
N PRO A 187 -25.75 23.60 14.66
CA PRO A 187 -24.93 24.68 14.14
C PRO A 187 -24.92 25.92 15.06
N ALA A 188 -23.70 26.47 15.22
CA ALA A 188 -23.26 27.86 15.33
C ALA A 188 -24.06 28.96 16.08
N GLY A 189 -23.30 29.80 16.82
CA GLY A 189 -23.61 31.16 17.29
C GLY A 189 -23.85 31.23 18.81
N GLU A 190 -23.23 32.08 19.62
CA GLU A 190 -22.37 33.28 19.48
C GLU A 190 -21.38 33.34 20.65
#